data_AF-A0A091KEV1-F1
#
_entry.id   AF-A0A091KEV1-F1
#
_cell.length_a   1.000
_cell.length_b   1.000
_cell.length_c   1.000
_cell.angle_alpha   90.00
_cell.angle_beta   90.00
_cell.angle_gamma   90.00
#
_symmetry.space_group_name_H-M   'P 1'
#
loop_
_entity.id
_entity.type
_entity.pdbx_description
1 polymer ?
#
loop_
_entity_poly.entity_id
_entity_poly.type
_entity_poly.pdbx_seq_one_letter_code
_entity_poly.pdbx_strand_id
1 'polypeptide(L)'
;CKELLRPFKKSLRKLHLPQHLPTEKKLKYMKESLTVIGNQIDLFLQQYCKSSEVKHWQKVFWQFVSLFSEMDAKQLQKLYKYIQNNKMDKFL
;
A
#
# COMPACT_ATOMS: atom_id res chain seq x y z
N CYS A 1 2.10 -19.32 8.88
CA CYS A 1 1.66 -18.77 7.57
C CYS A 1 0.27 -18.12 7.50
N LYS A 2 -0.58 -18.07 8.55
CA LYS A 2 -1.80 -17.20 8.56
C LYS A 2 -1.76 -16.10 9.64
N GLU A 3 -1.00 -16.33 10.70
CA GLU A 3 -0.82 -15.40 11.84
C GLU A 3 -0.14 -14.08 11.43
N LEU A 4 0.79 -14.12 10.48
CA LEU A 4 1.53 -12.96 9.99
C LEU A 4 0.67 -11.93 9.23
N LEU A 5 -0.45 -12.37 8.66
CA LEU A 5 -1.38 -11.52 7.93
C LEU A 5 -2.45 -10.89 8.83
N ARG A 6 -2.59 -11.34 10.10
CA ARG A 6 -3.57 -10.78 11.05
C ARG A 6 -3.39 -9.28 11.30
N PRO A 7 -2.17 -8.76 11.54
CA PRO A 7 -1.93 -7.32 11.68
C PRO A 7 -2.22 -6.57 10.37
N PHE A 8 -1.82 -7.18 9.25
CA PHE A 8 -1.99 -6.63 7.90
C PHE A 8 -3.47 -6.44 7.53
N LYS A 9 -4.33 -7.38 7.94
CA LYS A 9 -5.79 -7.35 7.72
C LYS A 9 -6.49 -6.18 8.42
N LYS A 10 -5.97 -5.73 9.58
CA LYS A 10 -6.52 -4.54 10.28
C LYS A 10 -6.18 -3.24 9.56
N SER A 11 -4.96 -3.12 9.02
CA SER A 11 -4.54 -1.94 8.25
C SER A 11 -5.29 -1.81 6.93
N LEU A 12 -5.57 -2.92 6.26
CA LEU A 12 -6.33 -2.93 5.00
C LEU A 12 -7.79 -2.54 5.15
N ARG A 13 -8.43 -2.87 6.28
CA ARG A 13 -9.79 -2.35 6.58
C ARG A 13 -9.85 -0.82 6.59
N LYS A 14 -8.73 -0.15 6.92
CA LYS A 14 -8.62 1.32 6.88
C LYS A 14 -8.32 1.87 5.47
N LEU A 15 -7.98 1.03 4.49
CA LEU A 15 -7.79 1.48 3.10
C LEU A 15 -9.13 1.57 2.34
N HIS A 16 -10.21 1.04 2.89
CA HIS A 16 -11.55 1.18 2.30
C HIS A 16 -11.97 2.67 2.38
N LEU A 17 -11.80 3.39 1.26
CA LEU A 17 -12.18 4.79 1.14
C LEU A 17 -13.69 4.95 1.35
N PRO A 18 -14.16 5.88 2.20
CA PRO A 18 -15.54 6.30 2.19
C PRO A 18 -15.86 6.96 0.83
N GLN A 19 -16.79 6.37 0.06
CA GLN A 19 -17.20 6.88 -1.26
C GLN A 19 -17.69 8.34 -1.23
N HIS A 20 -18.09 8.84 -0.05
CA HIS A 20 -18.75 10.13 0.15
C HIS A 20 -17.81 11.34 0.37
N LEU A 21 -16.49 11.16 0.36
CA LEU A 21 -15.56 12.28 0.61
C LEU A 21 -15.30 13.16 -0.65
N PRO A 22 -15.07 14.47 -0.49
CA PRO A 22 -14.62 15.34 -1.59
C PRO A 22 -13.30 14.87 -2.19
N THR A 23 -13.11 14.99 -3.51
CA THR A 23 -11.97 14.46 -4.27
C THR A 23 -10.60 14.88 -3.72
N GLU A 24 -10.45 16.11 -3.26
CA GLU A 24 -9.21 16.61 -2.64
C GLU A 24 -8.89 15.92 -1.30
N LYS A 25 -9.92 15.72 -0.46
CA LYS A 25 -9.79 15.00 0.81
C LYS A 25 -9.54 13.50 0.57
N LYS A 26 -10.12 12.93 -0.47
CA LYS A 26 -9.87 11.54 -0.91
C LYS A 26 -8.40 11.34 -1.30
N LEU A 27 -7.81 12.25 -2.09
CA LEU A 27 -6.41 12.16 -2.49
C LEU A 27 -5.46 12.25 -1.29
N LYS A 28 -5.69 13.20 -0.37
CA LYS A 28 -4.90 13.30 0.86
C LYS A 28 -4.99 12.03 1.70
N TYR A 29 -6.21 11.53 1.91
CA TYR A 29 -6.44 10.30 2.66
C TYR A 29 -5.81 9.07 1.99
N MET A 30 -5.90 8.98 0.66
CA MET A 30 -5.29 7.91 -0.12
C MET A 30 -3.76 7.95 -0.02
N LYS A 31 -3.15 9.14 -0.05
CA LYS A 31 -1.71 9.33 0.16
C LYS A 31 -1.28 8.83 1.54
N GLU A 32 -1.96 9.28 2.59
CA GLU A 32 -1.68 8.87 3.97
C GLU A 32 -1.85 7.36 4.16
N SER A 33 -2.96 6.80 3.67
CA SER A 33 -3.25 5.36 3.76
C SER A 33 -2.25 4.51 2.99
N LEU A 34 -1.90 4.91 1.75
CA LEU A 34 -0.91 4.22 0.93
C LEU A 34 0.50 4.28 1.53
N THR A 35 0.85 5.38 2.19
CA THR A 35 2.13 5.53 2.89
C THR A 35 2.21 4.58 4.07
N VAL A 36 1.17 4.55 4.90
CA VAL A 36 1.09 3.64 6.06
C VAL A 36 1.17 2.19 5.60
N ILE A 37 0.45 1.80 4.55
CA ILE A 37 0.44 0.42 4.07
C ILE A 37 1.76 0.04 3.39
N GLY A 38 2.32 0.90 2.54
CA GLY A 38 3.62 0.64 1.92
C GLY A 38 4.73 0.49 2.95
N ASN A 39 4.76 1.35 3.98
CA ASN A 39 5.75 1.23 5.06
C ASN A 39 5.60 -0.08 5.85
N GLN A 40 4.36 -0.53 6.09
CA GLN A 40 4.11 -1.81 6.76
C GLN A 40 4.52 -3.01 5.90
N ILE A 41 4.34 -2.92 4.57
CA ILE A 41 4.86 -3.93 3.63
C ILE A 41 6.38 -3.98 3.72
N ASP A 42 7.06 -2.85 3.63
CA ASP A 42 8.52 -2.81 3.65
C ASP A 42 9.09 -3.33 4.98
N LEU A 43 8.50 -2.94 6.12
CA LEU A 43 8.86 -3.46 7.44
C LEU A 43 8.67 -4.98 7.52
N PHE A 44 7.54 -5.48 7.00
CA PHE A 44 7.27 -6.91 6.98
C PHE A 44 8.28 -7.67 6.12
N LEU A 45 8.56 -7.18 4.91
CA LEU A 45 9.53 -7.78 4.01
C LEU A 45 10.94 -7.80 4.64
N GLN A 46 11.32 -6.72 5.33
CA GLN A 46 12.61 -6.62 5.99
C GLN A 46 12.74 -7.57 7.19
N GLN A 47 11.66 -7.74 7.98
CA GLN A 47 11.69 -8.54 9.20
C GLN A 47 11.47 -10.04 8.96
N TYR A 48 10.66 -10.41 7.98
CA TYR A 48 10.16 -11.78 7.84
C TYR A 48 10.53 -12.46 6.53
N CYS A 49 11.02 -11.73 5.51
CA CYS A 49 11.36 -12.31 4.22
C CYS A 49 12.88 -12.31 3.97
N LYS A 50 13.38 -13.42 3.42
CA LYS A 50 14.77 -13.47 2.92
C LYS A 50 14.87 -12.64 1.64
N SER A 51 16.06 -12.10 1.35
CA SER A 51 16.31 -11.26 0.17
C SER A 51 15.87 -11.90 -1.16
N SER A 52 15.92 -13.23 -1.27
CA SER A 52 15.44 -13.99 -2.43
C SER A 52 13.91 -14.01 -2.56
N GLU A 53 13.18 -13.91 -1.45
CA GLU A 53 11.72 -13.99 -1.39
C GLU A 53 11.05 -12.61 -1.39
N VAL A 54 11.79 -11.55 -1.06
CA VAL A 54 11.28 -10.17 -0.98
C VAL A 54 10.51 -9.77 -2.24
N LYS A 55 11.05 -10.05 -3.44
CA LYS A 55 10.39 -9.70 -4.71
C LYS A 55 9.04 -10.40 -4.88
N HIS A 56 8.96 -11.67 -4.48
CA HIS A 56 7.74 -12.46 -4.56
C HIS A 56 6.68 -11.92 -3.59
N TRP A 57 7.05 -11.76 -2.32
CA TRP A 57 6.14 -11.26 -1.29
C TRP A 57 5.69 -9.83 -1.55
N GLN A 58 6.58 -8.97 -2.05
CA GLN A 58 6.22 -7.61 -2.43
C GLN A 58 5.12 -7.61 -3.51
N LYS A 59 5.22 -8.47 -4.52
CA LYS A 59 4.17 -8.63 -5.54
C LYS A 59 2.85 -9.11 -4.92
N VAL A 60 2.90 -10.13 -4.07
CA VAL A 60 1.71 -10.68 -3.38
C VAL A 60 1.03 -9.62 -2.51
N PHE A 61 1.80 -8.84 -1.75
CA PHE A 61 1.25 -7.77 -0.94
C PHE A 61 0.58 -6.68 -1.78
N TRP A 62 1.23 -6.19 -2.84
CA TRP A 62 0.61 -5.18 -3.70
C TRP A 62 -0.63 -5.69 -4.43
N GLN A 63 -0.64 -6.97 -4.86
CA GLN A 63 -1.84 -7.62 -5.40
C GLN A 63 -2.97 -7.70 -4.37
N PHE A 64 -2.62 -7.96 -3.10
CA PHE A 64 -3.60 -7.99 -2.03
C PHE A 64 -4.15 -6.59 -1.70
N VAL A 65 -3.30 -5.55 -1.70
CA VAL A 65 -3.74 -4.15 -1.53
C VAL A 65 -4.67 -3.71 -2.66
N SER A 66 -4.40 -4.11 -3.91
CA SER A 66 -5.28 -3.77 -5.05
C SER A 66 -6.67 -4.36 -4.95
N LEU A 67 -6.90 -5.41 -4.16
CA LEU A 67 -8.26 -5.92 -3.91
C LEU A 67 -9.15 -4.93 -3.12
N PHE A 68 -8.53 -3.95 -2.46
CA PHE A 68 -9.22 -2.94 -1.66
C PHE A 68 -9.16 -1.54 -2.29
N SER A 69 -8.66 -1.43 -3.53
CA SER A 69 -8.47 -0.19 -4.25
C SER A 69 -9.01 -0.32 -5.68
N GLU A 70 -9.36 0.80 -6.30
CA GLU A 70 -9.70 0.86 -7.73
C GLU A 70 -8.44 0.79 -8.61
N MET A 71 -7.24 0.93 -8.01
CA MET A 71 -5.95 0.92 -8.71
C MET A 71 -5.30 -0.46 -8.70
N ASP A 72 -4.62 -0.78 -9.80
CA ASP A 72 -3.84 -2.01 -9.92
C ASP A 72 -2.62 -2.02 -8.99
N ALA A 73 -2.17 -3.21 -8.61
CA ALA A 73 -0.99 -3.45 -7.78
C ALA A 73 0.25 -2.68 -8.27
N LYS A 74 0.47 -2.64 -9.60
CA LYS A 74 1.59 -1.91 -10.22
C LYS A 74 1.45 -0.41 -10.06
N GLN A 75 0.24 0.13 -10.21
CA GLN A 75 -0.04 1.56 -10.07
C GLN A 75 0.15 2.00 -8.62
N LEU A 76 -0.34 1.20 -7.66
CA LEU A 76 -0.16 1.43 -6.22
C LEU A 76 1.32 1.41 -5.82
N GLN A 77 2.07 0.41 -6.26
CA GLN A 77 3.51 0.31 -5.99
C GLN A 77 4.27 1.51 -6.59
N LYS A 78 3.92 1.91 -7.81
CA LYS A 78 4.51 3.08 -8.46
C LYS A 78 4.20 4.35 -7.67
N LEU A 79 2.94 4.56 -7.29
CA LEU A 79 2.51 5.72 -6.51
C LEU A 79 3.20 5.78 -5.14
N TYR A 80 3.32 4.66 -4.44
CA TYR A 80 4.09 4.58 -3.19
C TYR A 80 5.55 5.02 -3.37
N LYS A 81 6.22 4.56 -4.44
CA LYS A 81 7.58 5.02 -4.77
C LYS A 81 7.63 6.52 -5.06
N TYR A 82 6.63 7.10 -5.73
CA TYR A 82 6.59 8.55 -5.95
C TYR A 82 6.41 9.32 -4.63
N ILE A 83 5.54 8.83 -3.74
CA ILE A 83 5.32 9.41 -2.41
C ILE A 83 6.62 9.36 -1.60
N GLN A 84 7.30 8.22 -1.53
CA GLN A 84 8.57 8.10 -0.81
C GLN A 84 9.68 8.99 -1.37
N ASN A 85 9.72 9.17 -2.70
CA ASN A 85 10.70 10.04 -3.34
C ASN A 85 10.32 11.53 -3.29
N ASN A 86 9.24 11.90 -2.61
CA ASN A 86 8.69 13.28 -2.59
C ASN A 86 8.45 13.89 -3.99
N LYS A 87 8.27 13.06 -5.03
CA LYS A 87 8.07 13.48 -6.43
C LYS A 87 6.57 13.52 -6.82
N MET A 88 5.70 13.91 -5.88
CA MET A 88 4.26 13.94 -6.11
C MET A 88 3.80 15.07 -7.05
N ASP A 89 4.57 16.16 -7.16
CA ASP A 89 4.27 17.27 -8.07
C ASP A 89 4.32 16.88 -9.57
N LYS A 90 4.81 15.67 -9.89
CA LYS A 90 4.83 15.14 -11.26
C LYS A 90 3.64 14.23 -11.60
N PHE A 91 2.76 13.92 -10.64
CA PHE A 91 1.65 12.99 -10.83
C PHE A 91 0.27 13.68 -10.88
N LEU A 92 0.24 15.00 -10.65
CA LEU A 92 -0.92 15.87 -10.81
C LEU A 92 -0.94 16.49 -12.22
#